data_AF-A0A840L6C8-F1
#
_entry.id   AF-A0A840L6C8-F1
#
_cell.length_a   1.000
_cell.length_b   1.000
_cell.length_c   1.000
_cell.angle_alpha   90.00
_cell.angle_beta   90.00
_cell.angle_gamma   90.00
#
_symmetry.space_group_name_H-M   'P 1'
#
loop_
_entity.id
_entity.type
_entity.pdbx_description
1 polymer ?
#
loop_
_entity_poly.entity_id
_entity_poly.type
_entity_poly.pdbx_seq_one_letter_code
_entity_poly.pdbx_strand_id
1 'polypeptide(L)'
;MRRILNANEISQKNPVAVVEPGVSQGQLAEFLRVHHPGLMFNVTGSARDTSLIGNALDRGVGYFGPRREDLFGLEVVTGAGAIVRTGFRRLGEESPLAHCHPFGLGPMLDGLFFQANFGIVTSACFKLLPRPARQIAVSIALRNERDLPQFIEILAALKRERIMGTVTHIGNRARTRASLMHGIVNYLETHCSVRPADLIREAEGVLEIVAPDQWTSLGGIAGTRAQVRAAFTEVRSRLRGIARVMDIDDGKLNFGYGLFNAFKIIRWARANAAAIAAIRPLHGLASGVPTDVAIDNLLWKFGRPDLPAQDLDQTRCGILFISPALPMDGHFVAKTVEEMSARAKDFGHQLFVTINIETENSMVAVTNILFDRSDVSACANAKACANALHELIRSRKLEVYRARVDMMDKIVSADSEYWRTIRQLKEVLDPDHIISPGHYNLA
;
A
#
# COMPACT_ATOMS: atom_id res chain seq x y z
N MET A 1 5.11 13.04 -20.70
CA MET A 1 5.55 11.70 -20.24
C MET A 1 4.36 10.95 -19.63
N ARG A 2 3.35 10.54 -20.42
CA ARG A 2 2.14 9.81 -19.95
C ARG A 2 1.75 8.62 -20.85
N ARG A 3 2.70 8.06 -21.60
CA ARG A 3 2.42 7.00 -22.59
C ARG A 3 2.87 5.62 -22.11
N ILE A 4 2.16 4.60 -22.58
CA ILE A 4 2.61 3.21 -22.61
C ILE A 4 3.28 3.02 -23.96
N LEU A 5 4.61 2.88 -23.98
CA LEU A 5 5.42 2.97 -25.19
C LEU A 5 5.29 1.72 -26.07
N ASN A 6 5.13 0.54 -25.47
CA ASN A 6 5.04 -0.75 -26.17
C ASN A 6 3.60 -1.30 -26.20
N ALA A 7 2.58 -0.43 -26.25
CA ALA A 7 1.18 -0.81 -26.11
C ALA A 7 0.75 -1.97 -27.03
N ASN A 8 1.27 -2.04 -28.26
CA ASN A 8 0.93 -3.07 -29.25
C ASN A 8 1.66 -4.41 -29.02
N GLU A 9 2.69 -4.44 -28.18
CA GLU A 9 3.54 -5.61 -27.95
C GLU A 9 3.21 -6.36 -26.66
N ILE A 10 2.42 -5.74 -25.78
CA ILE A 10 1.97 -6.33 -24.52
C ILE A 10 1.17 -7.61 -24.81
N SER A 11 1.54 -8.70 -24.14
CA SER A 11 0.84 -9.97 -24.29
C SER A 11 1.02 -10.85 -23.05
N GLN A 12 0.27 -11.96 -22.97
CA GLN A 12 0.49 -12.94 -21.90
C GLN A 12 1.84 -13.66 -22.02
N LYS A 13 2.45 -13.68 -23.22
CA LYS A 13 3.77 -14.26 -23.46
C LYS A 13 4.91 -13.31 -23.05
N ASN A 14 4.66 -12.01 -23.14
CA ASN A 14 5.56 -10.95 -22.67
C ASN A 14 4.76 -9.94 -21.81
N PRO A 15 4.49 -10.27 -20.53
CA PRO A 15 3.64 -9.47 -19.67
C PRO A 15 4.43 -8.28 -19.08
N VAL A 16 4.87 -7.37 -19.93
CA VAL A 16 5.67 -6.19 -19.54
C VAL A 16 5.17 -4.96 -20.28
N ALA A 17 4.86 -3.90 -19.54
CA ALA A 17 4.53 -2.60 -20.10
C ALA A 17 5.73 -1.66 -19.93
N VAL A 18 6.17 -1.00 -21.01
CA VAL A 18 7.15 0.08 -20.94
C VAL A 18 6.38 1.39 -20.75
N VAL A 19 6.55 2.03 -19.61
CA VAL A 19 5.73 3.19 -19.21
C VAL A 19 6.57 4.44 -19.01
N GLU A 20 6.00 5.60 -19.33
CA GLU A 20 6.53 6.91 -18.96
C GLU A 20 6.09 7.31 -17.52
N PRO A 21 6.83 8.21 -16.82
CA PRO A 21 6.58 8.56 -15.41
C PRO A 21 5.15 8.97 -15.05
N GLY A 22 4.43 9.63 -15.95
CA GLY A 22 3.09 10.11 -15.69
C GLY A 22 1.98 9.08 -15.95
N VAL A 23 2.30 7.85 -16.33
CA VAL A 23 1.30 6.78 -16.41
C VAL A 23 0.83 6.42 -15.00
N SER A 24 -0.46 6.60 -14.74
CA SER A 24 -1.06 6.25 -13.46
C SER A 24 -1.51 4.79 -13.41
N GLN A 25 -1.70 4.25 -12.21
CA GLN A 25 -2.28 2.92 -12.05
C GLN A 25 -3.70 2.83 -12.62
N GLY A 26 -4.50 3.90 -12.54
CA GLY A 26 -5.83 3.97 -13.15
C GLY A 26 -5.79 3.87 -14.67
N GLN A 27 -4.85 4.57 -15.31
CA GLN A 27 -4.65 4.52 -16.77
C GLN A 27 -4.23 3.13 -17.25
N LEU A 28 -3.24 2.51 -16.59
CA LEU A 28 -2.80 1.15 -16.94
C LEU A 28 -3.92 0.12 -16.69
N ALA A 29 -4.68 0.25 -15.60
CA ALA A 29 -5.80 -0.65 -15.33
C ALA A 29 -6.87 -0.59 -16.42
N GLU A 30 -7.23 0.61 -16.88
CA GLU A 30 -8.20 0.79 -17.95
C GLU A 30 -7.69 0.26 -19.29
N PHE A 31 -6.43 0.55 -19.63
CA PHE A 31 -5.77 0.02 -20.83
C PHE A 31 -5.81 -1.53 -20.85
N LEU A 32 -5.41 -2.19 -19.76
CA LEU A 32 -5.43 -3.65 -19.67
C LEU A 32 -6.85 -4.21 -19.70
N ARG A 33 -7.82 -3.54 -19.07
CA ARG A 33 -9.22 -3.97 -19.08
C ARG A 33 -9.77 -4.06 -20.51
N VAL A 34 -9.43 -3.08 -21.35
CA VAL A 34 -9.92 -3.00 -22.74
C VAL A 34 -9.12 -3.90 -23.68
N HIS A 35 -7.79 -3.89 -23.61
CA HIS A 35 -6.93 -4.51 -24.62
C HIS A 35 -6.36 -5.87 -24.20
N HIS A 36 -6.17 -6.10 -22.90
CA HIS A 36 -5.51 -7.30 -22.37
C HIS A 36 -6.21 -7.84 -21.11
N PRO A 37 -7.50 -8.23 -21.18
CA PRO A 37 -8.28 -8.58 -20.00
C PRO A 37 -7.73 -9.77 -19.21
N GLY A 38 -6.89 -10.61 -19.83
CA GLY A 38 -6.16 -11.70 -19.16
C GLY A 38 -4.94 -11.27 -18.34
N LEU A 39 -4.60 -9.98 -18.31
CA LEU A 39 -3.50 -9.41 -17.54
C LEU A 39 -4.02 -8.49 -16.42
N MET A 40 -3.21 -8.39 -15.38
CA MET A 40 -3.35 -7.48 -14.24
C MET A 40 -1.97 -7.02 -13.78
N PHE A 41 -1.89 -6.26 -12.71
CA PHE A 41 -0.62 -5.81 -12.14
C PHE A 41 -0.74 -5.53 -10.65
N ASN A 42 0.39 -5.26 -10.02
CA ASN A 42 0.47 -4.99 -8.60
C ASN A 42 -0.06 -3.60 -8.23
N VAL A 43 -1.35 -3.49 -7.90
CA VAL A 43 -1.97 -2.21 -7.50
C VAL A 43 -1.61 -1.82 -6.06
N THR A 44 -1.67 -0.53 -5.77
CA THR A 44 -1.42 0.00 -4.41
C THR A 44 -2.73 0.48 -3.77
N GLY A 45 -2.75 0.61 -2.44
CA GLY A 45 -3.87 1.23 -1.72
C GLY A 45 -3.95 2.75 -1.83
N SER A 46 -3.16 3.37 -2.72
CA SER A 46 -3.21 4.81 -3.00
C SER A 46 -4.24 5.13 -4.11
N ALA A 47 -4.37 6.41 -4.47
CA ALA A 47 -5.34 6.90 -5.45
C ALA A 47 -5.09 6.32 -6.85
N ARG A 48 -6.13 6.26 -7.69
CA ARG A 48 -6.06 5.82 -9.10
C ARG A 48 -5.04 6.61 -9.90
N ASP A 49 -4.85 7.89 -9.59
CA ASP A 49 -3.90 8.77 -10.28
C ASP A 49 -2.44 8.61 -9.83
N THR A 50 -2.15 7.68 -8.92
CA THR A 50 -0.77 7.37 -8.49
C THR A 50 0.09 6.91 -9.66
N SER A 51 1.22 7.59 -9.88
CA SER A 51 2.25 7.21 -10.85
C SER A 51 2.81 5.82 -10.55
N LEU A 52 2.92 4.99 -11.59
CA LEU A 52 3.51 3.65 -11.48
C LEU A 52 5.00 3.71 -11.14
N ILE A 53 5.76 4.53 -11.87
CA ILE A 53 7.20 4.71 -11.70
C ILE A 53 7.48 5.42 -10.38
N GLY A 54 6.81 6.54 -10.12
CA GLY A 54 7.06 7.33 -8.91
C GLY A 54 6.84 6.53 -7.62
N ASN A 55 5.76 5.73 -7.56
CA ASN A 55 5.53 4.85 -6.43
C ASN A 55 6.60 3.76 -6.29
N ALA A 56 7.01 3.13 -7.41
CA ALA A 56 8.01 2.07 -7.40
C ALA A 56 9.41 2.58 -7.02
N LEU A 57 9.84 3.73 -7.55
CA LEU A 57 11.13 4.35 -7.23
C LEU A 57 11.23 4.75 -5.76
N ASP A 58 10.11 5.12 -5.13
CA ASP A 58 10.03 5.36 -3.69
C ASP A 58 9.73 4.09 -2.87
N ARG A 59 9.93 2.92 -3.49
CA ARG A 59 9.80 1.57 -2.93
C ARG A 59 8.42 1.28 -2.31
N GLY A 60 7.36 1.87 -2.84
CA GLY A 60 6.01 1.65 -2.35
C GLY A 60 5.59 0.17 -2.30
N VAL A 61 4.56 -0.14 -1.53
CA VAL A 61 4.04 -1.50 -1.38
C VAL A 61 2.69 -1.62 -2.08
N GLY A 62 2.55 -2.62 -2.94
CA GLY A 62 1.29 -2.99 -3.55
C GLY A 62 0.67 -4.20 -2.86
N TYR A 63 -0.48 -4.66 -3.35
CA TYR A 63 -1.19 -5.80 -2.78
C TYR A 63 -0.52 -7.14 -3.06
N PHE A 64 0.32 -7.25 -4.09
CA PHE A 64 0.98 -8.49 -4.50
C PHE A 64 2.46 -8.55 -4.12
N GLY A 65 3.05 -7.43 -3.69
CA GLY A 65 4.43 -7.36 -3.23
C GLY A 65 4.98 -5.93 -3.23
N PRO A 66 6.27 -5.76 -2.91
CA PRO A 66 6.98 -4.49 -3.04
C PRO A 66 7.05 -4.03 -4.50
N ARG A 67 6.71 -2.77 -4.78
CA ARG A 67 6.67 -2.21 -6.14
C ARG A 67 8.05 -2.07 -6.79
N ARG A 68 9.12 -2.09 -5.98
CA ARG A 68 10.51 -2.14 -6.47
C ARG A 68 10.80 -3.41 -7.28
N GLU A 69 10.04 -4.49 -7.05
CA GLU A 69 10.21 -5.76 -7.78
C GLU A 69 9.45 -5.80 -9.10
N ASP A 70 8.57 -4.82 -9.32
CA ASP A 70 7.80 -4.69 -10.55
C ASP A 70 8.50 -3.81 -11.59
N LEU A 71 9.54 -3.06 -11.20
CA LEU A 71 10.21 -2.06 -12.04
C LEU A 71 11.63 -2.50 -12.39
N PHE A 72 12.00 -2.45 -13.67
CA PHE A 72 13.35 -2.75 -14.16
C PHE A 72 13.60 -2.05 -15.50
N GLY A 73 14.84 -2.04 -16.00
CA GLY A 73 15.13 -1.51 -17.34
C GLY A 73 14.75 -0.04 -17.46
N LEU A 74 15.38 0.78 -16.63
CA LEU A 74 15.15 2.23 -16.57
C LEU A 74 15.85 2.92 -17.74
N GLU A 75 15.23 3.95 -18.29
CA GLU A 75 15.91 5.01 -19.01
C GLU A 75 15.99 6.23 -18.11
N VAL A 76 17.20 6.77 -17.96
CA VAL A 76 17.51 7.82 -16.99
C VAL A 76 18.34 8.90 -17.65
N VAL A 77 17.99 10.16 -17.41
CA VAL A 77 18.83 11.33 -17.70
C VAL A 77 19.63 11.67 -16.45
N THR A 78 20.96 11.60 -16.51
CA THR A 78 21.85 11.94 -15.40
C THR A 78 22.04 13.45 -15.24
N GLY A 79 22.64 13.91 -14.14
CA GLY A 79 22.94 15.33 -13.93
C GLY A 79 23.93 15.89 -14.96
N ALA A 80 24.83 15.04 -15.44
CA ALA A 80 25.72 15.34 -16.57
C ALA A 80 25.02 15.36 -17.95
N GLY A 81 23.69 15.16 -18.01
CA GLY A 81 22.89 15.17 -19.25
C GLY A 81 22.99 13.89 -20.09
N ALA A 82 23.68 12.84 -19.61
CA ALA A 82 23.79 11.58 -20.32
C ALA A 82 22.51 10.74 -20.18
N ILE A 83 22.15 9.99 -21.23
CA ILE A 83 21.06 9.01 -21.18
C ILE A 83 21.63 7.64 -20.86
N VAL A 84 21.25 7.10 -19.72
CA VAL A 84 21.60 5.75 -19.26
C VAL A 84 20.39 4.84 -19.38
N ARG A 85 20.55 3.71 -20.09
CA ARG A 85 19.58 2.62 -20.10
C ARG A 85 20.11 1.45 -19.29
N THR A 86 19.40 1.05 -18.24
CA THR A 86 19.81 -0.04 -17.35
C THR A 86 19.41 -1.42 -17.91
N GLY A 87 19.87 -2.49 -17.26
CA GLY A 87 19.57 -3.87 -17.67
C GLY A 87 19.98 -4.15 -19.13
N PHE A 88 19.11 -4.87 -19.86
CA PHE A 88 19.30 -5.11 -21.30
C PHE A 88 18.68 -4.07 -22.22
N ARG A 89 18.00 -3.03 -21.70
CA ARG A 89 17.58 -1.91 -22.54
C ARG A 89 18.73 -1.16 -23.18
N ARG A 90 19.94 -1.28 -22.62
CA ARG A 90 21.18 -0.78 -23.25
C ARG A 90 21.50 -1.39 -24.62
N LEU A 91 20.94 -2.56 -24.93
CA LEU A 91 21.12 -3.23 -26.22
C LEU A 91 20.26 -2.59 -27.33
N GLY A 92 19.41 -1.62 -26.99
CA GLY A 92 18.46 -0.98 -27.89
C GLY A 92 17.09 -1.67 -27.88
N GLU A 93 16.06 -0.93 -28.30
CA GLU A 93 14.66 -1.39 -28.29
C GLU A 93 14.38 -2.53 -29.28
N GLU A 94 15.23 -2.70 -30.29
CA GLU A 94 15.14 -3.81 -31.25
C GLU A 94 15.60 -5.16 -30.65
N SER A 95 16.30 -5.12 -29.51
CA SER A 95 16.76 -6.34 -28.86
C SER A 95 15.57 -7.09 -28.26
N PRO A 96 15.41 -8.41 -28.52
CA PRO A 96 14.37 -9.21 -27.87
C PRO A 96 14.56 -9.31 -26.35
N LEU A 97 15.74 -8.91 -25.84
CA LEU A 97 16.06 -8.89 -24.43
C LEU A 97 15.69 -7.58 -23.72
N ALA A 98 15.37 -6.52 -24.47
CA ALA A 98 15.21 -5.17 -23.94
C ALA A 98 14.18 -5.10 -22.80
N HIS A 99 13.06 -5.82 -22.93
CA HIS A 99 11.96 -5.75 -21.96
C HIS A 99 11.71 -7.05 -21.19
N CYS A 100 12.47 -8.13 -21.42
CA CYS A 100 12.11 -9.44 -20.85
C CYS A 100 12.95 -9.84 -19.62
N HIS A 101 14.15 -9.27 -19.44
CA HIS A 101 15.09 -9.75 -18.43
C HIS A 101 15.47 -8.63 -17.43
N PRO A 102 15.12 -8.76 -16.14
CA PRO A 102 15.24 -7.67 -15.17
C PRO A 102 16.66 -7.40 -14.67
N PHE A 103 17.60 -8.34 -14.81
CA PHE A 103 18.94 -8.22 -14.21
C PHE A 103 20.01 -7.66 -15.15
N GLY A 104 19.80 -7.76 -16.47
CA GLY A 104 20.85 -7.49 -17.47
C GLY A 104 22.11 -8.36 -17.31
N LEU A 105 23.27 -7.79 -17.66
CA LEU A 105 24.61 -8.38 -17.47
C LEU A 105 25.53 -7.34 -16.81
N GLY A 106 26.29 -7.74 -15.79
CA GLY A 106 27.21 -6.88 -15.02
C GLY A 106 26.54 -6.24 -13.79
N PRO A 107 27.07 -5.11 -13.28
CA PRO A 107 26.44 -4.38 -12.17
C PRO A 107 25.01 -3.96 -12.47
N MET A 108 24.12 -4.12 -11.49
CA MET A 108 22.71 -3.73 -11.60
C MET A 108 22.51 -2.28 -11.17
N LEU A 109 22.52 -1.37 -12.13
CA LEU A 109 22.39 0.07 -11.88
C LEU A 109 20.99 0.50 -11.42
N ASP A 110 19.95 -0.27 -11.73
CA ASP A 110 18.55 0.04 -11.40
C ASP A 110 18.40 0.44 -9.92
N GLY A 111 19.06 -0.30 -9.02
CA GLY A 111 19.03 -0.09 -7.58
C GLY A 111 19.49 1.29 -7.12
N LEU A 112 20.37 1.95 -7.89
CA LEU A 112 20.86 3.29 -7.57
C LEU A 112 19.75 4.33 -7.65
N PHE A 113 18.74 4.14 -8.49
CA PHE A 113 17.71 5.15 -8.76
C PHE A 113 16.48 5.04 -7.83
N PHE A 114 16.44 4.05 -6.93
CA PHE A 114 15.36 3.92 -5.95
C PHE A 114 15.70 4.69 -4.66
N GLN A 115 14.85 5.65 -4.29
CA GLN A 115 15.04 6.54 -3.13
C GLN A 115 16.37 7.33 -3.20
N ALA A 116 16.66 7.88 -4.36
CA ALA A 116 17.89 8.61 -4.62
C ALA A 116 17.66 9.74 -5.64
N ASN A 117 18.67 10.59 -5.82
CA ASN A 117 18.62 11.75 -6.71
C ASN A 117 19.75 11.72 -7.76
N PHE A 118 20.16 10.54 -8.22
CA PHE A 118 21.26 10.41 -9.20
C PHE A 118 20.85 10.67 -10.65
N GLY A 119 19.56 10.78 -10.94
CA GLY A 119 19.04 10.90 -12.30
C GLY A 119 17.53 11.02 -12.35
N ILE A 120 17.03 11.49 -13.50
CA ILE A 120 15.61 11.59 -13.79
C ILE A 120 15.19 10.40 -14.65
N VAL A 121 14.37 9.50 -14.10
CA VAL A 121 13.84 8.36 -14.85
C VAL A 121 12.77 8.83 -15.85
N THR A 122 12.96 8.56 -17.14
CA THR A 122 12.07 8.99 -18.25
C THR A 122 11.19 7.88 -18.80
N SER A 123 11.61 6.62 -18.64
CA SER A 123 10.78 5.43 -18.91
C SER A 123 11.31 4.21 -18.16
N ALA A 124 10.46 3.20 -17.96
CA ALA A 124 10.86 1.94 -17.33
C ALA A 124 9.99 0.77 -17.78
N CYS A 125 10.56 -0.44 -17.76
CA CYS A 125 9.78 -1.67 -17.86
C CYS A 125 9.03 -1.91 -16.54
N PHE A 126 7.75 -2.20 -16.66
CA PHE A 126 6.86 -2.47 -15.55
C PHE A 126 6.20 -3.83 -15.73
N LYS A 127 6.41 -4.72 -14.76
CA LYS A 127 5.94 -6.10 -14.77
C LYS A 127 4.42 -6.18 -14.65
N LEU A 128 3.81 -6.98 -15.52
CA LEU A 128 2.42 -7.38 -15.47
C LEU A 128 2.31 -8.84 -15.00
N LEU A 129 1.12 -9.20 -14.54
CA LEU A 129 0.81 -10.51 -13.99
C LEU A 129 -0.34 -11.13 -14.80
N PRO A 130 -0.28 -12.43 -15.15
CA PRO A 130 -1.44 -13.15 -15.65
C PRO A 130 -2.56 -13.15 -14.60
N ARG A 131 -3.81 -12.97 -15.05
CA ARG A 131 -4.96 -13.11 -14.15
C ARG A 131 -5.13 -14.57 -13.74
N PRO A 132 -5.20 -14.88 -12.44
CA PRO A 132 -5.42 -16.24 -11.98
C PRO A 132 -6.83 -16.72 -12.31
N ALA A 133 -7.00 -18.04 -12.51
CA ALA A 133 -8.31 -18.63 -12.78
C ALA A 133 -9.30 -18.47 -11.61
N ARG A 134 -8.78 -18.40 -10.38
CA ARG A 134 -9.53 -18.12 -9.17
C ARG A 134 -8.68 -17.28 -8.22
N GLN A 135 -9.32 -16.28 -7.63
CA GLN A 135 -8.73 -15.47 -6.58
C GLN A 135 -9.79 -15.17 -5.52
N ILE A 136 -9.37 -15.20 -4.26
CA ILE A 136 -10.20 -14.82 -3.12
C ILE A 136 -9.39 -13.88 -2.22
N ALA A 137 -10.09 -12.98 -1.55
CA ALA A 137 -9.55 -12.31 -0.37
C ALA A 137 -9.86 -13.15 0.87
N VAL A 138 -8.97 -13.12 1.84
CA VAL A 138 -9.10 -13.82 3.11
C VAL A 138 -9.12 -12.77 4.21
N SER A 139 -10.29 -12.60 4.82
CA SER A 139 -10.48 -11.73 5.98
C SER A 139 -10.30 -12.53 7.24
N ILE A 140 -9.45 -12.04 8.14
CA ILE A 140 -9.02 -12.76 9.33
C ILE A 140 -9.12 -11.81 10.53
N ALA A 141 -10.08 -12.04 11.41
CA ALA A 141 -10.31 -11.19 12.57
C ALA A 141 -9.79 -11.84 13.85
N LEU A 142 -8.87 -11.17 14.55
CA LEU A 142 -8.26 -11.68 15.78
C LEU A 142 -9.29 -11.66 16.93
N ARG A 143 -9.46 -12.78 17.63
CA ARG A 143 -10.46 -12.92 18.69
C ARG A 143 -10.05 -12.24 19.99
N ASN A 144 -8.77 -12.35 20.36
CA ASN A 144 -8.23 -11.81 21.60
C ASN A 144 -6.93 -11.07 21.31
N GLU A 145 -6.85 -9.82 21.76
CA GLU A 145 -5.70 -8.94 21.52
C GLU A 145 -4.39 -9.49 22.08
N ARG A 146 -4.45 -10.28 23.17
CA ARG A 146 -3.26 -10.89 23.77
C ARG A 146 -2.55 -11.87 22.85
N ASP A 147 -3.27 -12.44 21.88
CA ASP A 147 -2.73 -13.42 20.93
C ASP A 147 -2.12 -12.74 19.69
N LEU A 148 -2.05 -11.40 19.65
CA LEU A 148 -1.48 -10.65 18.53
C LEU A 148 -0.06 -11.11 18.15
N PRO A 149 0.88 -11.36 19.09
CA PRO A 149 2.21 -11.89 18.74
C PRO A 149 2.13 -13.20 17.96
N GLN A 150 1.38 -14.18 18.49
CA GLN A 150 1.20 -15.49 17.84
C GLN A 150 0.47 -15.35 16.50
N PHE A 151 -0.49 -14.45 16.40
CA PHE A 151 -1.22 -14.16 15.18
C PHE A 151 -0.29 -13.66 14.06
N ILE A 152 0.60 -12.72 14.39
CA ILE A 152 1.60 -12.20 13.46
C ILE A 152 2.55 -13.31 13.00
N GLU A 153 3.02 -14.16 13.91
CA GLU A 153 3.90 -15.30 13.59
C GLU A 153 3.26 -16.28 12.61
N ILE A 154 1.99 -16.64 12.83
CA ILE A 154 1.26 -17.55 11.94
C ILE A 154 1.12 -16.95 10.54
N LEU A 155 0.77 -15.66 10.45
CA LEU A 155 0.64 -14.98 9.15
C LEU A 155 2.00 -14.84 8.45
N ALA A 156 3.08 -14.59 9.20
CA ALA A 156 4.44 -14.57 8.66
C ALA A 156 4.85 -15.93 8.09
N ALA A 157 4.56 -17.02 8.80
CA ALA A 157 4.80 -18.37 8.32
C ALA A 157 4.00 -18.68 7.04
N LEU A 158 2.72 -18.31 7.00
CA LEU A 158 1.87 -18.47 5.80
C LEU A 158 2.41 -17.73 4.58
N LYS A 159 3.02 -16.55 4.76
CA LYS A 159 3.72 -15.81 3.70
C LYS A 159 4.99 -16.52 3.26
N ARG A 160 5.85 -16.91 4.21
CA ARG A 160 7.13 -17.59 3.96
C ARG A 160 6.96 -18.90 3.19
N GLU A 161 5.91 -19.64 3.53
CA GLU A 161 5.54 -20.91 2.88
C GLU A 161 4.73 -20.70 1.59
N ARG A 162 4.47 -19.44 1.20
CA ARG A 162 3.71 -19.06 0.00
C ARG A 162 2.28 -19.61 -0.06
N ILE A 163 1.71 -19.93 1.10
CA ILE A 163 0.28 -20.27 1.23
C ILE A 163 -0.57 -19.01 1.00
N MET A 164 -0.14 -17.88 1.56
CA MET A 164 -0.67 -16.55 1.28
C MET A 164 0.39 -15.72 0.56
N GLY A 165 0.37 -15.77 -0.78
CA GLY A 165 1.40 -15.14 -1.61
C GLY A 165 1.32 -13.61 -1.69
N THR A 166 0.13 -13.02 -1.51
CA THR A 166 -0.06 -11.56 -1.56
C THR A 166 0.56 -10.89 -0.33
N VAL A 167 0.61 -9.56 -0.32
CA VAL A 167 0.87 -8.82 0.92
C VAL A 167 -0.30 -9.07 1.87
N THR A 168 0.03 -9.38 3.12
CA THR A 168 -0.96 -9.55 4.19
C THR A 168 -0.97 -8.28 5.03
N HIS A 169 -2.12 -7.63 5.11
CA HIS A 169 -2.31 -6.35 5.78
C HIS A 169 -2.99 -6.56 7.13
N ILE A 170 -2.32 -6.27 8.24
CA ILE A 170 -2.86 -6.39 9.59
C ILE A 170 -3.14 -4.99 10.14
N GLY A 171 -4.40 -4.58 10.16
CA GLY A 171 -4.86 -3.27 10.61
C GLY A 171 -5.33 -3.28 12.06
N ASN A 172 -4.98 -2.23 12.81
CA ASN A 172 -5.57 -1.98 14.12
C ASN A 172 -7.02 -1.48 14.01
N ARG A 173 -7.77 -1.50 15.11
CA ARG A 173 -9.17 -1.05 15.16
C ARG A 173 -9.37 0.34 14.56
N ALA A 174 -8.49 1.30 14.87
CA ALA A 174 -8.56 2.65 14.33
C ALA A 174 -8.47 2.65 12.79
N ARG A 175 -7.52 1.90 12.21
CA ARG A 175 -7.38 1.73 10.76
C ARG A 175 -8.61 1.09 10.13
N THR A 176 -9.07 -0.04 10.67
CA THR A 176 -10.20 -0.79 10.09
C THR A 176 -11.45 0.08 10.05
N ARG A 177 -11.75 0.78 11.14
CA ARG A 177 -12.89 1.70 11.23
C ARG A 177 -12.76 2.86 10.26
N ALA A 178 -11.59 3.51 10.21
CA ALA A 178 -11.34 4.61 9.28
C ALA A 178 -11.51 4.20 7.80
N SER A 179 -11.22 2.95 7.46
CA SER A 179 -11.31 2.46 6.07
C SER A 179 -12.74 2.13 5.66
N LEU A 180 -13.60 1.75 6.60
CA LEU A 180 -14.99 1.33 6.35
C LEU A 180 -16.01 2.46 6.57
N MET A 181 -15.69 3.45 7.40
CA MET A 181 -16.64 4.45 7.88
C MET A 181 -17.34 5.20 6.74
N HIS A 182 -16.60 5.77 5.78
CA HIS A 182 -17.23 6.53 4.70
C HIS A 182 -18.16 5.66 3.85
N GLY A 183 -17.73 4.45 3.50
CA GLY A 183 -18.56 3.53 2.70
C GLY A 183 -19.87 3.14 3.41
N ILE A 184 -19.81 2.95 4.73
CA ILE A 184 -21.00 2.68 5.56
C ILE A 184 -21.91 3.91 5.59
N VAL A 185 -21.37 5.09 5.88
CA VAL A 185 -22.13 6.35 5.96
C VAL A 185 -22.81 6.63 4.61
N ASN A 186 -22.08 6.55 3.51
CA ASN A 186 -22.61 6.75 2.17
C ASN A 186 -23.75 5.77 1.86
N TYR A 187 -23.62 4.48 2.22
CA TYR A 187 -24.71 3.52 2.03
C TYR A 187 -25.95 3.86 2.88
N LEU A 188 -25.76 4.22 4.15
CA LEU A 188 -26.88 4.57 5.04
C LEU A 188 -27.62 5.83 4.57
N GLU A 189 -26.89 6.83 4.10
CA GLU A 189 -27.45 8.07 3.54
C GLU A 189 -28.21 7.79 2.24
N THR A 190 -27.55 7.18 1.26
CA THR A 190 -28.10 7.03 -0.11
C THR A 190 -29.13 5.92 -0.24
N HIS A 191 -28.99 4.81 0.49
CA HIS A 191 -29.85 3.61 0.30
C HIS A 191 -30.86 3.41 1.44
N CYS A 192 -30.63 4.01 2.61
CA CYS A 192 -31.50 3.85 3.78
C CYS A 192 -32.17 5.15 4.24
N SER A 193 -31.83 6.30 3.63
CA SER A 193 -32.41 7.61 3.95
C SER A 193 -32.32 7.96 5.44
N VAL A 194 -31.24 7.53 6.10
CA VAL A 194 -30.99 7.83 7.51
C VAL A 194 -30.77 9.34 7.67
N ARG A 195 -31.37 9.93 8.71
CA ARG A 195 -31.26 11.38 8.96
C ARG A 195 -29.81 11.78 9.22
N PRO A 196 -29.34 12.93 8.72
CA PRO A 196 -27.96 13.39 8.93
C PRO A 196 -27.50 13.41 10.39
N ALA A 197 -28.39 13.77 11.32
CA ALA A 197 -28.11 13.80 12.76
C ALA A 197 -27.85 12.41 13.38
N ASP A 198 -28.32 11.33 12.75
CA ASP A 198 -28.20 9.97 13.25
C ASP A 198 -27.15 9.14 12.50
N LEU A 199 -26.69 9.59 11.31
CA LEU A 199 -25.79 8.84 10.42
C LEU A 199 -24.54 8.32 11.12
N ILE A 200 -23.82 9.19 11.83
CA ILE A 200 -22.57 8.80 12.50
C ILE A 200 -22.85 7.75 13.58
N ARG A 201 -23.85 8.00 14.44
CA ARG A 201 -24.23 7.08 15.52
C ARG A 201 -24.62 5.71 14.97
N GLU A 202 -25.34 5.70 13.85
CA GLU A 202 -25.77 4.45 13.22
C GLU A 202 -24.60 3.73 12.54
N ALA A 203 -23.75 4.44 11.80
CA ALA A 203 -22.55 3.88 11.19
C ALA A 203 -21.62 3.28 12.24
N GLU A 204 -21.48 3.93 13.40
CA GLU A 204 -20.78 3.40 14.56
C GLU A 204 -21.41 2.10 15.06
N GLY A 205 -22.74 2.06 15.17
CA GLY A 205 -23.48 0.84 15.51
C GLY A 205 -23.30 -0.30 14.49
N VAL A 206 -23.11 0.02 13.19
CA VAL A 206 -22.76 -0.97 12.16
C VAL A 206 -21.35 -1.50 12.38
N LEU A 207 -20.37 -0.62 12.62
CA LEU A 207 -18.98 -1.03 12.87
C LEU A 207 -18.85 -1.96 14.07
N GLU A 208 -19.58 -1.73 15.16
CA GLU A 208 -19.59 -2.64 16.31
C GLU A 208 -20.16 -4.03 15.99
N ILE A 209 -21.00 -4.15 14.94
CA ILE A 209 -21.53 -5.45 14.50
C ILE A 209 -20.54 -6.18 13.59
N VAL A 210 -19.93 -5.45 12.64
CA VAL A 210 -19.19 -6.06 11.51
C VAL A 210 -17.68 -6.06 11.70
N ALA A 211 -17.15 -5.14 12.50
CA ALA A 211 -15.73 -4.99 12.80
C ALA A 211 -15.48 -4.68 14.30
N PRO A 212 -15.96 -5.54 15.23
CA PRO A 212 -15.75 -5.35 16.68
C PRO A 212 -14.31 -5.61 17.11
N ASP A 213 -13.56 -6.36 16.32
CA ASP A 213 -12.27 -6.93 16.66
C ASP A 213 -11.15 -5.86 16.70
N GLN A 214 -10.20 -5.99 17.64
CA GLN A 214 -9.11 -5.01 17.81
C GLN A 214 -8.10 -5.04 16.66
N TRP A 215 -7.94 -6.20 16.03
CA TRP A 215 -7.02 -6.42 14.93
C TRP A 215 -7.71 -7.24 13.85
N THR A 216 -7.61 -6.77 12.60
CA THR A 216 -8.14 -7.46 11.44
C THR A 216 -7.06 -7.54 10.37
N SER A 217 -6.93 -8.71 9.78
CA SER A 217 -6.03 -8.95 8.66
C SER A 217 -6.80 -9.19 7.38
N LEU A 218 -6.27 -8.67 6.28
CA LEU A 218 -6.73 -8.91 4.92
C LEU A 218 -5.55 -9.34 4.07
N GLY A 219 -5.68 -10.50 3.43
CA GLY A 219 -4.75 -10.97 2.42
C GLY A 219 -5.48 -11.65 1.27
N GLY A 220 -4.75 -12.25 0.35
CA GLY A 220 -5.28 -12.88 -0.85
C GLY A 220 -4.65 -14.24 -1.13
N ILE A 221 -5.46 -15.12 -1.74
CA ILE A 221 -5.03 -16.42 -2.26
C ILE A 221 -5.47 -16.49 -3.72
N ALA A 222 -4.55 -16.86 -4.60
CA ALA A 222 -4.77 -16.91 -6.04
C ALA A 222 -4.22 -18.22 -6.63
N GLY A 223 -4.86 -18.71 -7.69
CA GLY A 223 -4.43 -19.88 -8.44
C GLY A 223 -5.59 -20.58 -9.14
N THR A 224 -5.49 -21.90 -9.27
CA THR A 224 -6.61 -22.76 -9.67
C THR A 224 -7.59 -22.93 -8.50
N ARG A 225 -8.81 -23.41 -8.80
CA ARG A 225 -9.82 -23.71 -7.76
C ARG A 225 -9.30 -24.68 -6.70
N ALA A 226 -8.51 -25.69 -7.09
CA ALA A 226 -7.95 -26.68 -6.17
C ALA A 226 -6.88 -26.06 -5.26
N GLN A 227 -5.96 -25.27 -5.81
CA GLN A 227 -4.93 -24.55 -5.04
C GLN A 227 -5.57 -23.59 -4.02
N VAL A 228 -6.53 -22.78 -4.46
CA VAL A 228 -7.24 -21.83 -3.57
C VAL A 228 -7.93 -22.57 -2.42
N ARG A 229 -8.62 -23.68 -2.70
CA ARG A 229 -9.29 -24.49 -1.67
C ARG A 229 -8.29 -25.09 -0.67
N ALA A 230 -7.17 -25.63 -1.15
CA ALA A 230 -6.15 -26.22 -0.29
C ALA A 230 -5.51 -25.17 0.62
N ALA A 231 -5.07 -24.05 0.04
CA ALA A 231 -4.46 -22.94 0.78
C ALA A 231 -5.42 -22.34 1.81
N PHE A 232 -6.69 -22.10 1.45
CA PHE A 232 -7.69 -21.58 2.40
C PHE A 232 -7.97 -22.55 3.55
N THR A 233 -7.99 -23.86 3.28
CA THR A 233 -8.16 -24.89 4.31
C THR A 233 -7.02 -24.85 5.31
N GLU A 234 -5.78 -24.69 4.82
CA GLU A 234 -4.58 -24.59 5.64
C GLU A 234 -4.59 -23.33 6.51
N VAL A 235 -4.91 -22.17 5.94
CA VAL A 235 -5.07 -20.90 6.69
C VAL A 235 -6.10 -21.06 7.82
N ARG A 236 -7.26 -21.64 7.53
CA ARG A 236 -8.32 -21.88 8.53
C ARG A 236 -7.88 -22.88 9.61
N SER A 237 -7.05 -23.85 9.25
CA SER A 237 -6.52 -24.85 10.19
C SER A 237 -5.58 -24.19 11.20
N ARG A 238 -4.58 -23.44 10.73
CA ARG A 238 -3.56 -22.80 11.60
C ARG A 238 -4.11 -21.72 12.50
N LEU A 239 -5.14 -21.01 12.04
CA LEU A 239 -5.77 -19.92 12.79
C LEU A 239 -6.96 -20.38 13.65
N ARG A 240 -7.22 -21.69 13.71
CA ARG A 240 -8.29 -22.25 14.55
C ARG A 240 -8.07 -21.87 16.01
N GLY A 241 -9.11 -21.32 16.64
CA GLY A 241 -9.05 -20.88 18.04
C GLY A 241 -8.50 -19.46 18.23
N ILE A 242 -7.64 -18.97 17.32
CA ILE A 242 -6.99 -17.66 17.42
C ILE A 242 -7.80 -16.57 16.70
N ALA A 243 -8.25 -16.86 15.48
CA ALA A 243 -8.94 -15.88 14.64
C ALA A 243 -10.20 -16.45 13.99
N ARG A 244 -11.09 -15.55 13.56
CA ARG A 244 -12.21 -15.85 12.67
C ARG A 244 -11.74 -15.64 11.23
N VAL A 245 -11.74 -16.70 10.43
CA VAL A 245 -11.29 -16.69 9.04
C VAL A 245 -12.50 -16.78 8.11
N MET A 246 -12.59 -15.88 7.13
CA MET A 246 -13.65 -15.83 6.12
C MET A 246 -13.03 -15.64 4.74
N ASP A 247 -13.50 -16.40 3.76
CA ASP A 247 -13.20 -16.15 2.36
C ASP A 247 -14.20 -15.14 1.78
N ILE A 248 -13.65 -14.17 1.04
CA ILE A 248 -14.40 -13.11 0.37
C ILE A 248 -14.15 -13.27 -1.13
N ASP A 249 -15.23 -13.44 -1.87
CA ASP A 249 -15.24 -13.44 -3.33
C ASP A 249 -16.38 -12.57 -3.87
N ASP A 250 -16.23 -12.08 -5.10
CA ASP A 250 -17.22 -11.20 -5.75
C ASP A 250 -18.63 -11.81 -5.82
N GLY A 251 -18.73 -13.13 -6.04
CA GLY A 251 -20.01 -13.83 -6.12
C GLY A 251 -20.77 -13.79 -4.80
N LYS A 252 -20.09 -14.10 -3.69
CA LYS A 252 -20.61 -14.03 -2.33
C LYS A 252 -20.96 -12.60 -1.92
N LEU A 253 -20.11 -11.62 -2.27
CA LEU A 253 -20.38 -10.21 -2.01
C LEU A 253 -21.61 -9.72 -2.80
N ASN A 254 -21.79 -10.16 -4.05
CA ASN A 254 -22.95 -9.79 -4.87
C ASN A 254 -24.24 -10.41 -4.35
N PHE A 255 -24.23 -11.71 -4.07
CA PHE A 255 -25.37 -12.41 -3.51
C PHE A 255 -25.75 -11.88 -2.12
N GLY A 256 -24.77 -11.77 -1.23
CA GLY A 256 -24.98 -11.27 0.13
C GLY A 256 -25.50 -9.84 0.15
N TYR A 257 -24.95 -8.95 -0.67
CA TYR A 257 -25.47 -7.58 -0.80
C TYR A 257 -26.92 -7.57 -1.29
N GLY A 258 -27.25 -8.33 -2.34
CA GLY A 258 -28.63 -8.39 -2.86
C GLY A 258 -29.62 -8.83 -1.79
N LEU A 259 -29.29 -9.88 -1.05
CA LEU A 259 -30.12 -10.40 0.05
C LEU A 259 -30.26 -9.38 1.19
N PHE A 260 -29.14 -8.88 1.73
CA PHE A 260 -29.18 -7.98 2.88
C PHE A 260 -29.75 -6.60 2.57
N ASN A 261 -29.53 -6.09 1.35
CA ASN A 261 -30.12 -4.84 0.89
C ASN A 261 -31.65 -4.96 0.71
N ALA A 262 -32.16 -6.11 0.25
CA ALA A 262 -33.60 -6.35 0.16
C ALA A 262 -34.28 -6.31 1.54
N PHE A 263 -33.60 -6.80 2.58
CA PHE A 263 -34.10 -6.80 3.96
C PHE A 263 -33.53 -5.66 4.83
N LYS A 264 -33.07 -4.56 4.23
CA LYS A 264 -32.43 -3.41 4.92
C LYS A 264 -33.28 -2.71 5.98
N ILE A 265 -34.56 -3.04 6.11
CA ILE A 265 -35.43 -2.58 7.20
C ILE A 265 -34.97 -3.20 8.54
N ILE A 266 -34.45 -4.43 8.51
CA ILE A 266 -33.92 -5.13 9.68
C ILE A 266 -32.52 -4.59 9.97
N ARG A 267 -32.29 -4.10 11.21
CA ARG A 267 -31.02 -3.47 11.63
C ARG A 267 -29.77 -4.29 11.30
N TRP A 268 -29.81 -5.59 11.57
CA TRP A 268 -28.69 -6.48 11.30
C TRP A 268 -28.45 -6.69 9.79
N ALA A 269 -29.51 -6.84 8.98
CA ALA A 269 -29.37 -6.95 7.53
C ALA A 269 -28.82 -5.64 6.93
N ARG A 270 -29.32 -4.49 7.38
CA ARG A 270 -28.80 -3.18 6.99
C ARG A 270 -27.31 -3.03 7.29
N ALA A 271 -26.89 -3.42 8.48
CA ALA A 271 -25.48 -3.38 8.89
C ALA A 271 -24.59 -4.22 7.97
N ASN A 272 -25.00 -5.44 7.64
CA ASN A 272 -24.24 -6.30 6.72
C ASN A 272 -24.23 -5.77 5.29
N ALA A 273 -25.34 -5.21 4.79
CA ALA A 273 -25.38 -4.59 3.46
C ALA A 273 -24.45 -3.38 3.37
N ALA A 274 -24.46 -2.51 4.38
CA ALA A 274 -23.56 -1.36 4.48
C ALA A 274 -22.09 -1.78 4.54
N ALA A 275 -21.77 -2.82 5.32
CA ALA A 275 -20.42 -3.35 5.40
C ALA A 275 -19.93 -3.95 4.08
N ILE A 276 -20.78 -4.71 3.38
CA ILE A 276 -20.45 -5.26 2.06
C ILE A 276 -20.19 -4.12 1.06
N ALA A 277 -21.03 -3.08 1.08
CA ALA A 277 -20.82 -1.89 0.23
C ALA A 277 -19.47 -1.23 0.48
N ALA A 278 -19.06 -1.08 1.76
CA ALA A 278 -17.78 -0.49 2.14
C ALA A 278 -16.57 -1.38 1.82
N ILE A 279 -16.72 -2.72 1.89
CA ILE A 279 -15.63 -3.68 1.64
C ILE A 279 -15.35 -3.86 0.15
N ARG A 280 -16.37 -3.77 -0.72
CA ARG A 280 -16.25 -4.05 -2.16
C ARG A 280 -15.09 -3.32 -2.85
N PRO A 281 -14.92 -1.99 -2.71
CA PRO A 281 -13.79 -1.31 -3.33
C PRO A 281 -12.42 -1.77 -2.80
N LEU A 282 -12.34 -2.08 -1.49
CA LEU A 282 -11.12 -2.62 -0.86
C LEU A 282 -10.80 -4.04 -1.35
N HIS A 283 -11.83 -4.86 -1.60
CA HIS A 283 -11.67 -6.17 -2.24
C HIS A 283 -11.13 -6.04 -3.67
N GLY A 284 -11.55 -5.01 -4.41
CA GLY A 284 -11.03 -4.71 -5.75
C GLY A 284 -9.50 -4.55 -5.79
N LEU A 285 -8.91 -3.95 -4.76
CA LEU A 285 -7.45 -3.82 -4.64
C LEU A 285 -6.76 -5.19 -4.58
N ALA A 286 -7.31 -6.13 -3.82
CA ALA A 286 -6.80 -7.49 -3.78
C ALA A 286 -6.84 -8.14 -5.17
N SER A 287 -7.79 -7.79 -6.04
CA SER A 287 -7.95 -8.32 -7.41
C SER A 287 -7.25 -7.50 -8.50
N GLY A 288 -6.37 -6.56 -8.13
CA GLY A 288 -5.62 -5.75 -9.08
C GLY A 288 -6.43 -4.62 -9.72
N VAL A 289 -7.48 -4.12 -9.04
CA VAL A 289 -8.32 -3.00 -9.49
C VAL A 289 -8.05 -1.78 -8.59
N PRO A 290 -7.50 -0.67 -9.14
CA PRO A 290 -7.23 0.52 -8.36
C PRO A 290 -8.51 1.29 -8.00
N THR A 291 -8.52 1.96 -6.85
CA THR A 291 -9.67 2.70 -6.33
C THR A 291 -9.23 3.96 -5.56
N ASP A 292 -10.12 4.94 -5.45
CA ASP A 292 -9.88 6.20 -4.73
C ASP A 292 -10.40 6.19 -3.30
N VAL A 293 -11.04 5.10 -2.86
CA VAL A 293 -11.72 5.01 -1.56
C VAL A 293 -10.85 5.39 -0.36
N ALA A 294 -9.54 5.15 -0.41
CA ALA A 294 -8.63 5.59 0.65
C ALA A 294 -8.59 7.13 0.79
N ILE A 295 -8.62 7.85 -0.33
CA ILE A 295 -8.66 9.31 -0.36
C ILE A 295 -10.08 9.82 -0.09
N ASP A 296 -11.11 9.17 -0.61
CA ASP A 296 -12.51 9.54 -0.33
C ASP A 296 -12.81 9.51 1.18
N ASN A 297 -12.25 8.52 1.89
CA ASN A 297 -12.32 8.45 3.35
C ASN A 297 -11.68 9.69 4.03
N LEU A 298 -10.55 10.18 3.51
CA LEU A 298 -9.90 11.38 4.05
C LEU A 298 -10.72 12.64 3.73
N LEU A 299 -11.18 12.77 2.49
CA LEU A 299 -12.06 13.86 2.06
C LEU A 299 -13.30 13.97 2.96
N TRP A 300 -13.99 12.84 3.17
CA TRP A 300 -15.13 12.77 4.08
C TRP A 300 -14.75 13.16 5.52
N LYS A 301 -13.66 12.60 6.07
CA LYS A 301 -13.20 12.91 7.44
C LYS A 301 -12.90 14.39 7.65
N PHE A 302 -12.37 15.06 6.62
CA PHE A 302 -12.04 16.48 6.67
C PHE A 302 -13.16 17.40 6.15
N GLY A 303 -14.36 16.84 5.93
CA GLY A 303 -15.58 17.58 5.63
C GLY A 303 -15.73 18.04 4.18
N ARG A 304 -15.01 17.42 3.24
CA ARG A 304 -15.05 17.70 1.80
C ARG A 304 -15.35 16.47 0.93
N PRO A 305 -16.39 15.66 1.24
CA PRO A 305 -16.76 14.50 0.41
C PRO A 305 -17.24 14.88 -0.99
N ASP A 306 -17.48 16.18 -1.23
CA ASP A 306 -17.85 16.76 -2.52
C ASP A 306 -16.71 16.83 -3.53
N LEU A 307 -15.46 16.81 -3.06
CA LEU A 307 -14.28 16.93 -3.92
C LEU A 307 -13.89 15.59 -4.54
N PRO A 308 -13.26 15.59 -5.73
CA PRO A 308 -12.61 14.41 -6.26
C PRO A 308 -11.29 14.14 -5.51
N ALA A 309 -10.81 12.90 -5.54
CA ALA A 309 -9.60 12.47 -4.83
C ALA A 309 -8.34 13.28 -5.19
N GLN A 310 -8.21 13.73 -6.44
CA GLN A 310 -7.12 14.57 -6.93
C GLN A 310 -7.03 15.94 -6.20
N ASP A 311 -8.12 16.39 -5.58
CA ASP A 311 -8.22 17.69 -4.91
C ASP A 311 -8.08 17.60 -3.39
N LEU A 312 -7.57 16.47 -2.85
CA LEU A 312 -7.27 16.34 -1.42
C LEU A 312 -6.38 17.49 -0.91
N ASP A 313 -5.43 17.93 -1.73
CA ASP A 313 -4.54 19.05 -1.46
C ASP A 313 -5.22 20.43 -1.46
N GLN A 314 -6.52 20.52 -1.72
CA GLN A 314 -7.31 21.74 -1.52
C GLN A 314 -8.01 21.75 -0.15
N THR A 315 -7.89 20.68 0.63
CA THR A 315 -8.56 20.54 1.93
C THR A 315 -7.63 20.92 3.09
N ARG A 316 -8.17 20.84 4.30
CA ARG A 316 -7.39 20.97 5.55
C ARG A 316 -6.79 19.63 6.03
N CYS A 317 -6.85 18.58 5.22
CA CYS A 317 -6.30 17.27 5.56
C CYS A 317 -4.77 17.31 5.70
N GLY A 318 -4.28 17.17 6.93
CA GLY A 318 -2.89 16.87 7.23
C GLY A 318 -2.71 15.37 7.48
N ILE A 319 -1.72 14.78 6.81
CA ILE A 319 -1.30 13.39 7.02
C ILE A 319 0.22 13.30 7.08
N LEU A 320 0.75 12.68 8.14
CA LEU A 320 2.17 12.31 8.22
C LEU A 320 2.28 10.80 8.35
N PHE A 321 3.28 10.21 7.66
CA PHE A 321 3.62 8.80 7.79
C PHE A 321 4.89 8.60 8.61
N ILE A 322 4.91 7.55 9.42
CA ILE A 322 6.11 7.04 10.10
C ILE A 322 6.07 5.52 10.02
N SER A 323 6.88 4.95 9.12
CA SER A 323 6.71 3.55 8.71
C SER A 323 7.97 2.73 8.98
N PRO A 324 8.15 2.16 10.18
CA PRO A 324 9.32 1.35 10.48
C PRO A 324 9.31 0.05 9.66
N ALA A 325 10.48 -0.31 9.15
CA ALA A 325 10.78 -1.67 8.73
C ALA A 325 10.92 -2.55 9.98
N LEU A 326 10.41 -3.77 9.89
CA LEU A 326 10.25 -4.67 11.03
C LEU A 326 10.68 -6.10 10.66
N PRO A 327 11.28 -6.85 11.59
CA PRO A 327 11.61 -8.25 11.39
C PRO A 327 10.35 -9.13 11.44
N MET A 328 10.50 -10.39 11.02
CA MET A 328 9.48 -11.44 11.20
C MET A 328 9.50 -11.98 12.63
N ASP A 329 9.20 -11.13 13.61
CA ASP A 329 9.07 -11.49 15.03
C ASP A 329 7.80 -10.84 15.60
N GLY A 330 6.78 -11.66 15.83
CA GLY A 330 5.47 -11.21 16.28
C GLY A 330 5.47 -10.54 17.64
N HIS A 331 6.32 -10.98 18.58
CA HIS A 331 6.42 -10.38 19.91
C HIS A 331 7.06 -9.00 19.84
N PHE A 332 8.19 -8.92 19.12
CA PHE A 332 8.91 -7.66 18.94
C PHE A 332 8.05 -6.63 18.17
N VAL A 333 7.33 -7.08 17.13
CA VAL A 333 6.43 -6.22 16.35
C VAL A 333 5.27 -5.71 17.20
N ALA A 334 4.55 -6.61 17.90
CA ALA A 334 3.42 -6.22 18.74
C ALA A 334 3.83 -5.19 19.81
N LYS A 335 4.95 -5.45 20.51
CA LYS A 335 5.49 -4.54 21.52
C LYS A 335 5.90 -3.19 20.93
N THR A 336 6.54 -3.19 19.76
CA THR A 336 6.96 -1.94 19.10
C THR A 336 5.76 -1.09 18.71
N VAL A 337 4.70 -1.69 18.17
CA VAL A 337 3.47 -0.97 17.80
C VAL A 337 2.71 -0.47 19.03
N GLU A 338 2.66 -1.25 20.11
CA GLU A 338 2.09 -0.82 21.39
C GLU A 338 2.79 0.42 21.93
N GLU A 339 4.12 0.41 21.99
CA GLU A 339 4.91 1.54 22.48
C GLU A 339 4.82 2.77 21.57
N MET A 340 4.79 2.58 20.25
CA MET A 340 4.51 3.69 19.31
C MET A 340 3.13 4.29 19.60
N SER A 341 2.12 3.45 19.81
CA SER A 341 0.76 3.91 20.11
C SER A 341 0.67 4.63 21.45
N ALA A 342 1.40 4.17 22.47
CA ALA A 342 1.52 4.84 23.76
C ALA A 342 2.20 6.21 23.60
N ARG A 343 3.35 6.25 22.91
CA ARG A 343 4.09 7.51 22.68
C ARG A 343 3.26 8.53 21.91
N ALA A 344 2.46 8.11 20.94
CA ALA A 344 1.59 9.04 20.20
C ALA A 344 0.46 9.62 21.06
N LYS A 345 -0.04 8.86 22.05
CA LYS A 345 -1.06 9.35 22.99
C LYS A 345 -0.54 10.48 23.86
N ASP A 346 0.75 10.51 24.19
CA ASP A 346 1.38 11.63 24.92
C ASP A 346 1.23 12.97 24.18
N PHE A 347 1.10 12.92 22.85
CA PHE A 347 0.86 14.08 21.98
C PHE A 347 -0.63 14.23 21.59
N GLY A 348 -1.53 13.45 22.19
CA GLY A 348 -2.97 13.47 21.86
C GLY A 348 -3.32 12.85 20.51
N HIS A 349 -2.42 12.07 19.90
CA HIS A 349 -2.67 11.44 18.59
C HIS A 349 -3.09 9.97 18.72
N GLN A 350 -4.07 9.57 17.90
CA GLN A 350 -4.41 8.17 17.64
C GLN A 350 -3.66 7.68 16.41
N LEU A 351 -2.95 6.55 16.53
CA LEU A 351 -2.26 5.94 15.39
C LEU A 351 -3.17 5.01 14.59
N PHE A 352 -3.14 5.19 13.27
CA PHE A 352 -3.76 4.29 12.31
C PHE A 352 -2.66 3.40 11.74
N VAL A 353 -2.57 2.17 12.23
CA VAL A 353 -1.47 1.25 11.95
C VAL A 353 -1.93 0.15 11.00
N THR A 354 -1.09 -0.17 10.02
CA THR A 354 -1.22 -1.37 9.18
C THR A 354 0.14 -2.05 9.08
N ILE A 355 0.27 -3.23 9.68
CA ILE A 355 1.46 -4.07 9.55
C ILE A 355 1.32 -4.85 8.24
N ASN A 356 2.21 -4.58 7.29
CA ASN A 356 2.25 -5.25 6.01
C ASN A 356 3.34 -6.32 6.05
N ILE A 357 2.95 -7.57 5.87
CA ILE A 357 3.89 -8.68 5.62
C ILE A 357 4.21 -8.66 4.12
N GLU A 358 5.19 -7.84 3.75
CA GLU A 358 5.48 -7.52 2.35
C GLU A 358 6.32 -8.60 1.66
N THR A 359 7.34 -9.13 2.33
CA THR A 359 8.23 -10.19 1.83
C THR A 359 8.17 -11.41 2.74
N GLU A 360 8.93 -12.46 2.44
CA GLU A 360 9.07 -13.64 3.30
C GLU A 360 9.88 -13.37 4.58
N ASN A 361 10.62 -12.24 4.64
CA ASN A 361 11.59 -11.95 5.70
C ASN A 361 11.47 -10.55 6.33
N SER A 362 10.63 -9.66 5.80
CA SER A 362 10.38 -8.32 6.34
C SER A 362 8.90 -7.99 6.46
N MET A 363 8.60 -7.14 7.44
CA MET A 363 7.34 -6.43 7.57
C MET A 363 7.58 -4.92 7.53
N VAL A 364 6.53 -4.16 7.22
CA VAL A 364 6.53 -2.69 7.34
C VAL A 364 5.26 -2.28 8.06
N ALA A 365 5.37 -1.51 9.14
CA ALA A 365 4.19 -0.95 9.81
C ALA A 365 3.87 0.43 9.25
N VAL A 366 2.99 0.50 8.26
CA VAL A 366 2.51 1.78 7.72
C VAL A 366 1.62 2.46 8.74
N THR A 367 2.18 3.47 9.38
CA THR A 367 1.53 4.22 10.46
C THR A 367 1.37 5.67 10.05
N ASN A 368 0.18 6.23 10.27
CA ASN A 368 -0.08 7.64 9.99
C ASN A 368 -0.70 8.38 11.17
N ILE A 369 -0.41 9.68 11.18
CA ILE A 369 -0.94 10.70 12.06
C ILE A 369 -1.80 11.62 11.19
N LEU A 370 -3.05 11.83 11.59
CA LEU A 370 -3.97 12.77 10.95
C LEU A 370 -4.08 14.02 11.81
N PHE A 371 -4.10 15.19 11.16
CA PHE A 371 -4.18 16.49 11.82
C PHE A 371 -4.83 17.51 10.87
N ASP A 372 -5.27 18.64 11.41
CA ASP A 372 -5.73 19.77 10.59
C ASP A 372 -4.51 20.60 10.18
N ARG A 373 -4.21 20.66 8.87
CA ARG A 373 -3.04 21.40 8.39
C ARG A 373 -3.24 22.92 8.30
N SER A 374 -4.47 23.40 8.49
CA SER A 374 -4.74 24.84 8.61
C SER A 374 -4.42 25.39 10.01
N ASP A 375 -4.29 24.51 11.00
CA ASP A 375 -3.87 24.84 12.35
C ASP A 375 -2.35 24.64 12.51
N VAL A 376 -1.64 25.75 12.69
CA VAL A 376 -0.18 25.78 12.88
C VAL A 376 0.26 25.00 14.12
N SER A 377 -0.51 25.05 15.21
CA SER A 377 -0.23 24.30 16.44
C SER A 377 -0.39 22.81 16.21
N ALA A 378 -1.48 22.39 15.55
CA ALA A 378 -1.71 21.00 15.17
C ALA A 378 -0.60 20.47 14.25
N CYS A 379 -0.12 21.28 13.30
CA CYS A 379 1.01 20.93 12.43
C CYS A 379 2.29 20.72 13.24
N ALA A 380 2.63 21.64 14.14
CA ALA A 380 3.81 21.55 14.99
C ALA A 380 3.74 20.31 15.90
N ASN A 381 2.59 20.06 16.52
CA ASN A 381 2.36 18.90 17.38
C ASN A 381 2.47 17.57 16.61
N ALA A 382 1.88 17.48 15.42
CA ALA A 382 1.99 16.28 14.57
C ALA A 382 3.44 15.99 14.17
N LYS A 383 4.22 17.02 13.82
CA LYS A 383 5.66 16.88 13.53
C LYS A 383 6.46 16.46 14.77
N ALA A 384 6.17 17.05 15.93
CA ALA A 384 6.81 16.68 17.20
C ALA A 384 6.53 15.21 17.56
N CYS A 385 5.27 14.78 17.43
CA CYS A 385 4.89 13.37 17.60
C CYS A 385 5.63 12.47 16.60
N ALA A 386 5.69 12.83 15.32
CA ALA A 386 6.38 12.04 14.31
C ALA A 386 7.90 11.92 14.58
N ASN A 387 8.54 12.97 15.10
CA ASN A 387 9.94 12.96 15.51
C ASN A 387 10.16 12.06 16.74
N ALA A 388 9.31 12.17 17.77
CA ALA A 388 9.37 11.32 18.95
C ALA A 388 9.17 9.83 18.62
N LEU A 389 8.30 9.51 17.66
CA LEU A 389 8.14 8.15 17.15
C LEU A 389 9.37 7.68 16.38
N HIS A 390 10.00 8.54 15.59
CA HIS A 390 11.25 8.21 14.90
C HIS A 390 12.40 7.93 15.88
N GLU A 391 12.53 8.71 16.95
CA GLU A 391 13.51 8.47 18.00
C GLU A 391 13.29 7.11 18.71
N LEU A 392 12.03 6.77 19.00
CA LEU A 392 11.65 5.47 19.55
C LEU A 392 12.00 4.31 18.60
N ILE A 393 11.76 4.48 17.30
CA ILE A 393 12.12 3.49 16.26
C ILE A 393 13.65 3.29 16.27
N ARG A 394 14.42 4.38 16.28
CA ARG A 394 15.90 4.32 16.28
C ARG A 394 16.47 3.73 17.56
N SER A 395 15.88 4.00 18.74
CA SER A 395 16.33 3.42 20.01
C SER A 395 16.19 1.89 20.03
N ARG A 396 15.30 1.35 19.20
CA ARG A 396 15.09 -0.08 18.96
C ARG A 396 15.97 -0.66 17.85
N LYS A 397 16.91 0.11 17.31
CA LYS A 397 17.77 -0.24 16.17
C LYS A 397 16.96 -0.58 14.91
N LEU A 398 15.82 0.08 14.74
CA LEU A 398 15.00 0.02 13.54
C LEU A 398 15.17 1.30 12.73
N GLU A 399 14.73 1.26 11.47
CA GLU A 399 14.72 2.41 10.58
C GLU A 399 13.37 2.48 9.85
N VAL A 400 13.01 3.67 9.35
CA VAL A 400 11.87 3.81 8.44
C VAL A 400 12.24 3.30 7.05
N TYR A 401 11.34 2.57 6.40
CA TYR A 401 11.59 2.08 5.03
C TYR A 401 11.47 3.21 3.98
N ARG A 402 10.79 4.30 4.33
CA ARG A 402 10.56 5.49 3.51
C ARG A 402 10.58 6.74 4.38
N ALA A 403 11.42 7.69 4.00
CA ALA A 403 11.60 8.94 4.72
C ALA A 403 10.54 9.96 4.31
N ARG A 404 10.10 10.79 5.26
CA ARG A 404 9.43 12.05 4.91
C ARG A 404 10.47 13.08 4.50
N VAL A 405 10.06 14.05 3.69
CA VAL A 405 10.95 15.15 3.26
C VAL A 405 11.54 15.89 4.47
N ASP A 406 10.77 16.08 5.53
CA ASP A 406 11.18 16.81 6.75
C ASP A 406 12.08 16.03 7.72
N MET A 407 12.48 14.80 7.35
CA MET A 407 13.38 13.97 8.17
C MET A 407 14.54 13.35 7.38
N MET A 408 14.63 13.59 6.07
CA MET A 408 15.68 12.99 5.21
C MET A 408 17.10 13.37 5.67
N ASP A 409 17.28 14.61 6.11
CA ASP A 409 18.51 15.13 6.70
C ASP A 409 18.95 14.38 7.97
N LYS A 410 17.98 13.96 8.79
CA LYS A 410 18.20 13.27 10.07
C LYS A 410 18.46 11.76 9.95
N ILE A 411 18.12 11.16 8.80
CA ILE A 411 18.33 9.73 8.56
C ILE A 411 19.78 9.46 8.12
N VAL A 412 20.38 10.41 7.39
CA VAL A 412 21.74 10.27 6.86
C VAL A 412 22.78 10.66 7.89
N SER A 413 23.70 9.75 8.17
CA SER A 413 24.88 10.03 8.99
C SER A 413 26.08 10.37 8.10
N ALA A 414 26.75 11.50 8.37
CA ALA A 414 27.98 11.89 7.69
C ALA A 414 29.11 10.89 7.88
N ASP A 415 29.16 10.27 9.06
CA ASP A 415 30.23 9.36 9.50
C ASP A 415 30.07 7.95 8.94
N SER A 416 28.88 7.61 8.44
CA SER A 416 28.59 6.30 7.88
C SER A 416 29.35 6.08 6.56
N GLU A 417 30.13 5.00 6.49
CA GLU A 417 30.81 4.57 5.26
C GLU A 417 29.81 4.34 4.12
N TYR A 418 28.63 3.78 4.44
CA TYR A 418 27.52 3.60 3.50
C TYR A 418 27.14 4.93 2.82
N TRP A 419 26.86 5.96 3.60
CA TRP A 419 26.46 7.26 3.07
C TRP A 419 27.60 8.01 2.38
N ARG A 420 28.85 7.81 2.80
CA ARG A 420 30.04 8.37 2.12
C ARG A 420 30.17 7.81 0.71
N THR A 421 30.02 6.50 0.53
CA THR A 421 30.04 5.86 -0.79
C THR A 421 28.90 6.36 -1.68
N ILE A 422 27.70 6.55 -1.12
CA ILE A 422 26.56 7.10 -1.88
C ILE A 422 26.84 8.52 -2.37
N ARG A 423 27.47 9.38 -1.54
CA ARG A 423 27.92 10.71 -1.99
C ARG A 423 28.97 10.64 -3.09
N GLN A 424 29.94 9.73 -3.00
CA GLN A 424 30.93 9.55 -4.06
C GLN A 424 30.28 9.15 -5.40
N LEU A 425 29.21 8.34 -5.37
CA LEU A 425 28.42 8.02 -6.57
C LEU A 425 27.62 9.22 -7.09
N LYS A 426 27.14 10.11 -6.19
CA LYS A 426 26.46 11.35 -6.55
C LYS A 426 27.35 12.23 -7.42
N GLU A 427 28.59 12.46 -6.99
CA GLU A 427 29.58 13.25 -7.74
C GLU A 427 29.81 12.73 -9.17
N VAL A 428 29.75 11.41 -9.37
CA VAL A 428 29.96 10.81 -10.69
C VAL A 428 28.75 11.00 -11.61
N LEU A 429 27.54 10.88 -11.07
CA LEU A 429 26.30 10.90 -11.86
C LEU A 429 25.69 12.29 -11.99
N ASP A 430 25.98 13.19 -11.06
CA ASP A 430 25.48 14.56 -11.01
C ASP A 430 26.52 15.50 -10.34
N PRO A 431 27.64 15.80 -11.03
CA PRO A 431 28.73 16.60 -10.48
C PRO A 431 28.35 18.06 -10.17
N ASP A 432 27.30 18.58 -10.81
CA ASP A 432 26.82 19.95 -10.61
C ASP A 432 25.69 20.02 -9.56
N HIS A 433 25.33 18.89 -8.94
CA HIS A 433 24.33 18.79 -7.88
C HIS A 433 22.95 19.38 -8.24
N ILE A 434 22.54 19.24 -9.51
CA ILE A 434 21.32 19.89 -10.02
C ILE A 434 20.06 19.05 -9.79
N ILE A 435 20.19 17.73 -9.64
CA ILE A 435 19.04 16.82 -9.51
C ILE A 435 18.64 16.71 -8.04
N SER A 436 17.52 17.36 -7.71
CA SER A 436 16.80 17.26 -6.44
C SER A 436 17.73 17.27 -5.20
N PRO A 437 18.55 18.32 -5.01
CA PRO A 437 19.48 18.40 -3.89
C PRO A 437 18.74 18.27 -2.55
N GLY A 438 19.32 17.50 -1.62
CA GLY A 438 18.74 17.24 -0.29
C GLY A 438 17.75 16.05 -0.21
N HIS A 439 17.32 15.48 -1.34
CA HIS A 439 16.55 14.23 -1.32
C HIS A 439 17.42 13.08 -0.79
N TYR A 440 17.00 12.47 0.31
CA TYR A 440 17.82 11.55 1.11
C TYR A 440 19.21 12.12 1.45
N ASN A 441 19.28 13.44 1.68
CA ASN A 441 20.47 14.20 2.06
C ASN A 441 21.72 13.91 1.18
N LEU A 442 21.48 13.70 -0.10
CA LEU A 442 22.50 13.75 -1.13
C LEU A 442 22.53 15.20 -1.62
N ALA A 443 23.51 15.95 -1.12
CA ALA A 443 23.89 17.22 -1.71
C ALA A 443 24.40 16.91 -3.11
#